data_AF-A0A7Y8I5D7-F1
#
_entry.id   AF-A0A7Y8I5D7-F1
#
_cell.length_a   1.000
_cell.length_b   1.000
_cell.length_c   1.000
_cell.angle_alpha   90.00
_cell.angle_beta   90.00
_cell.angle_gamma   90.00
#
_symmetry.space_group_name_H-M   'P 1'
#
loop_
_entity.id
_entity.type
_entity.pdbx_description
1 polymer ?
#
loop_
_entity_poly.entity_id
_entity_poly.type
_entity_poly.pdbx_seq_one_letter_code
_entity_poly.pdbx_strand_id
1 'polypeptide(L)'
;MSYFGAFAELGLVRRPPPGERKVLLMHGTTVPRAQSIIRQGGMAPGRAFFAMGMSNRDLARIFARRAGARGPRAGDPALLLTTVPEADFERMRRLGLARAVPFDAADRPELRLRRQWIVEPGGIELLNRAAEDWRMVRMRR
;
A
#
# COMPACT_ATOMS: atom_id res chain seq x y z
N MET A 1 -9.96 -15.52 23.04
CA MET A 1 -8.87 -16.43 22.61
C MET A 1 -7.95 -15.65 21.69
N SER A 2 -6.76 -15.29 22.16
CA SER A 2 -5.86 -14.36 21.48
C SER A 2 -5.02 -15.11 20.43
N TYR A 3 -5.28 -14.87 19.14
CA TYR A 3 -4.52 -15.42 17.99
C TYR A 3 -3.10 -14.80 17.86
N PHE A 4 -2.50 -14.38 18.97
CA PHE A 4 -1.25 -13.63 19.01
C PHE A 4 0.00 -14.52 19.11
N GLY A 5 -0.13 -15.79 19.55
CA GLY A 5 1.01 -16.67 19.84
C GLY A 5 1.53 -17.50 18.66
N ALA A 6 0.69 -17.87 17.69
CA ALA A 6 1.02 -18.96 16.76
C ALA A 6 1.99 -18.60 15.60
N PHE A 7 2.29 -17.31 15.40
CA PHE A 7 3.05 -16.86 14.22
C PHE A 7 4.48 -16.39 14.52
N ALA A 8 4.81 -16.15 15.79
CA ALA A 8 6.17 -15.77 16.19
C ALA A 8 7.13 -16.97 16.09
N GLU A 9 6.65 -18.19 16.40
CA GLU A 9 7.44 -19.43 16.33
C GLU A 9 7.74 -19.91 14.90
N LEU A 10 7.07 -19.36 13.88
CA LEU A 10 7.28 -19.71 12.47
C LEU A 10 8.34 -18.82 11.77
N GLY A 11 9.07 -17.98 12.50
CA GLY A 11 10.11 -17.11 11.93
C GLY A 11 9.57 -16.03 10.99
N LEU A 12 8.30 -15.63 11.15
CA LEU A 12 7.55 -14.81 10.19
C LEU A 12 7.78 -13.30 10.33
N VAL A 13 8.63 -12.89 11.26
CA VAL A 13 9.01 -11.49 11.47
C VAL A 13 10.50 -11.47 11.78
N ARG A 14 11.30 -10.99 10.82
CA ARG A 14 12.72 -10.76 11.01
C ARG A 14 12.95 -9.27 10.93
N ARG A 15 13.61 -8.70 11.93
CA ARG A 15 14.04 -7.30 11.85
C ARG A 15 15.02 -7.18 10.68
N PRO A 16 14.82 -6.23 9.75
CA PRO A 16 15.63 -6.15 8.56
C PRO A 16 17.10 -5.88 8.92
N PRO A 17 18.08 -6.69 8.47
CA PRO A 17 19.49 -6.39 8.70
C PRO A 17 19.89 -5.04 8.08
N PRO A 18 20.92 -4.38 8.63
CA PRO A 18 21.48 -3.16 8.03
C PRO A 18 21.84 -3.41 6.56
N GLY A 19 21.36 -2.55 5.66
CA GLY A 19 21.57 -2.69 4.20
C GLY A 19 20.49 -3.48 3.46
N GLU A 20 19.42 -3.92 4.12
CA GLU A 20 18.31 -4.56 3.43
C GLU A 20 17.59 -3.59 2.48
N ARG A 21 17.37 -4.04 1.24
CA ARG A 21 16.65 -3.28 0.22
C ARG A 21 15.20 -3.10 0.64
N LYS A 22 14.66 -1.91 0.40
CA LYS A 22 13.29 -1.54 0.74
C LYS A 22 12.51 -1.21 -0.51
N VAL A 23 11.23 -1.55 -0.50
CA VAL A 23 10.29 -1.13 -1.53
C VAL A 23 9.43 0.00 -1.00
N LEU A 24 9.27 1.05 -1.80
CA LEU A 24 8.32 2.13 -1.53
C LEU A 24 6.96 1.75 -2.11
N LEU A 25 5.94 1.74 -1.26
CA LEU A 25 4.55 1.54 -1.66
C LEU A 25 3.77 2.84 -1.47
N MET A 26 3.01 3.22 -2.49
CA MET A 26 2.18 4.41 -2.50
C MET A 26 0.73 4.03 -2.72
N HIS A 27 -0.11 4.32 -1.73
CA HIS A 27 -1.55 4.13 -1.78
C HIS A 27 -2.23 5.48 -2.03
N GLY A 28 -2.96 5.59 -3.15
CA GLY A 28 -3.77 6.78 -3.41
C GLY A 28 -5.11 6.69 -2.70
N THR A 29 -5.41 7.68 -1.86
CA THR A 29 -6.55 7.70 -0.96
C THR A 29 -7.03 9.14 -0.72
N THR A 30 -7.77 9.39 0.35
CA THR A 30 -8.20 10.74 0.77
C THR A 30 -7.57 11.15 2.10
N VAL A 31 -7.51 12.45 2.37
CA VAL A 31 -6.92 13.00 3.61
C VAL A 31 -7.55 12.38 4.88
N PRO A 32 -8.89 12.30 5.03
CA PRO A 32 -9.48 11.69 6.22
C PRO A 32 -9.09 10.22 6.39
N ARG A 33 -9.01 9.47 5.28
CA ARG A 33 -8.65 8.05 5.30
C ARG A 33 -7.17 7.84 5.63
N ALA A 34 -6.28 8.62 5.04
CA ALA A 34 -4.85 8.60 5.34
C ALA A 34 -4.59 8.94 6.81
N GLN A 35 -5.26 9.96 7.35
CA GLN A 35 -5.19 10.30 8.78
C GLN A 35 -5.68 9.15 9.67
N SER A 36 -6.76 8.47 9.29
CA SER A 36 -7.25 7.30 10.03
C SER A 36 -6.20 6.19 10.07
N ILE A 37 -5.57 5.88 8.94
CA ILE A 37 -4.56 4.81 8.84
C ILE A 37 -3.34 5.14 9.69
N ILE A 38 -2.86 6.38 9.63
CA ILE A 38 -1.72 6.83 10.46
C ILE A 38 -2.05 6.73 11.94
N ARG A 39 -3.23 7.19 12.37
CA ARG A 39 -3.67 7.09 13.78
C ARG A 39 -3.80 5.65 14.26
N GLN A 40 -4.21 4.74 13.38
CA GLN A 40 -4.37 3.31 13.68
C GLN A 40 -3.05 2.53 13.57
N GLY A 41 -1.98 3.15 13.05
CA GLY A 41 -0.70 2.48 12.78
C GLY A 41 -0.75 1.48 11.61
N GLY A 42 -1.81 1.49 10.80
CA GLY A 42 -1.98 0.49 9.74
C GLY A 42 -3.32 0.57 9.02
N MET A 43 -3.41 -0.15 7.91
CA MET A 43 -4.62 -0.26 7.11
C MET A 43 -5.55 -1.34 7.69
N ALA A 44 -6.86 -1.10 7.69
CA ALA A 44 -7.82 -2.17 7.99
C ALA A 44 -7.64 -3.34 7.01
N PRO A 45 -7.76 -4.61 7.46
CA PRO A 45 -7.69 -5.77 6.58
C PRO A 45 -8.73 -5.67 5.48
N GLY A 46 -8.27 -5.69 4.23
CA GLY A 46 -9.10 -5.50 3.05
C GLY A 46 -8.25 -5.45 1.79
N ARG A 47 -8.86 -5.63 0.62
CA ARG A 47 -8.13 -5.47 -0.63
C ARG A 47 -7.72 -4.01 -0.81
N ALA A 48 -6.43 -3.76 -1.06
CA ALA A 48 -5.93 -2.42 -1.37
C ALA A 48 -5.04 -2.39 -2.60
N PHE A 49 -4.91 -1.19 -3.18
CA PHE A 49 -4.17 -0.93 -4.41
C PHE A 49 -2.99 -0.02 -4.12
N PHE A 50 -1.82 -0.38 -4.65
CA PHE A 50 -0.58 0.38 -4.49
C PHE A 50 0.10 0.60 -5.84
N ALA A 51 0.79 1.71 -5.95
CA ALA A 51 1.86 1.89 -6.92
C ALA A 51 3.20 1.68 -6.20
N MET A 52 4.14 1.01 -6.87
CA MET A 52 5.45 0.70 -6.27
C MET A 52 6.55 1.57 -6.88
N GLY A 53 7.39 2.14 -6.03
CA GLY A 53 8.56 2.93 -6.42
C GLY A 53 8.21 4.32 -6.96
N MET A 54 9.15 5.25 -6.81
CA MET A 54 8.95 6.66 -7.19
C MET A 54 8.62 6.86 -8.67
N SER A 55 9.07 5.94 -9.54
CA SER A 55 8.72 5.96 -10.96
C SER A 55 7.22 5.90 -11.19
N ASN A 56 6.42 5.26 -10.32
CA ASN A 56 4.96 5.12 -10.45
C ASN A 56 4.14 6.13 -9.62
N ARG A 57 4.73 7.28 -9.25
CA ARG A 57 4.07 8.29 -8.39
C ARG A 57 2.81 8.89 -9.02
N ASP A 58 2.83 9.16 -10.31
CA ASP A 58 1.69 9.65 -11.10
C ASP A 58 0.53 8.66 -11.11
N LEU A 59 0.80 7.35 -11.18
CA LEU A 59 -0.24 6.33 -11.02
C LEU A 59 -0.89 6.41 -9.63
N ALA A 60 -0.10 6.55 -8.57
CA ALA A 60 -0.65 6.74 -7.21
C ALA A 60 -1.48 8.03 -7.10
N ARG A 61 -1.07 9.11 -7.77
CA ARG A 61 -1.84 10.37 -7.82
C ARG A 61 -3.19 10.18 -8.49
N ILE A 62 -3.27 9.32 -9.50
CA ILE A 62 -4.54 9.00 -10.17
C ILE A 62 -5.45 8.22 -9.24
N PHE A 63 -4.94 7.25 -8.49
CA PHE A 63 -5.71 6.57 -7.45
C PHE A 63 -6.26 7.54 -6.42
N ALA A 64 -5.45 8.49 -5.95
CA ALA A 64 -5.87 9.51 -4.98
C ALA A 64 -6.96 10.43 -5.55
N ARG A 65 -6.80 10.93 -6.79
CA ARG A 65 -7.81 11.73 -7.47
C ARG A 65 -9.12 10.98 -7.64
N ARG A 66 -9.04 9.70 -8.09
CA ARG A 66 -10.21 8.83 -8.18
C ARG A 66 -10.89 8.66 -6.83
N ALA A 67 -10.12 8.45 -5.75
CA ALA A 67 -10.66 8.32 -4.40
C ALA A 67 -11.38 9.60 -3.93
N GLY A 68 -10.81 10.79 -4.16
CA GLY A 68 -11.43 12.07 -3.83
C GLY A 68 -12.65 12.41 -4.70
N ALA A 69 -12.71 11.90 -5.92
CA ALA A 69 -13.83 12.12 -6.85
C ALA A 69 -15.04 11.18 -6.62
N ARG A 70 -14.95 10.19 -5.71
CA ARG A 70 -16.04 9.22 -5.46
C ARG A 70 -17.31 9.84 -4.89
N GLY A 71 -17.24 11.06 -4.35
CA GLY A 71 -18.41 11.78 -3.88
C GLY A 71 -18.05 13.05 -3.11
N PRO A 72 -19.03 13.93 -2.87
CA PRO A 72 -18.81 15.25 -2.26
C PRO A 72 -18.23 15.19 -0.84
N ARG A 73 -18.36 14.04 -0.15
CA ARG A 73 -17.86 13.82 1.22
C ARG A 73 -16.56 13.01 1.31
N ALA A 74 -15.97 12.62 0.18
CA ALA A 74 -14.76 11.77 0.19
C ALA A 74 -13.54 12.46 0.82
N GLY A 75 -13.51 13.80 0.76
CA GLY A 75 -12.41 14.64 1.22
C GLY A 75 -11.34 14.84 0.14
N ASP A 76 -10.31 15.62 0.48
CA ASP A 76 -9.23 15.94 -0.46
C ASP A 76 -8.39 14.70 -0.81
N PRO A 77 -7.87 14.61 -2.04
CA PRO A 77 -6.97 13.53 -2.43
C PRO A 77 -5.67 13.57 -1.61
N ALA A 78 -5.15 12.38 -1.28
CA ALA A 78 -3.90 12.21 -0.56
C ALA A 78 -3.15 10.96 -1.05
N LEU A 79 -1.82 11.00 -0.94
CA LEU A 79 -0.99 9.81 -1.03
C LEU A 79 -0.65 9.35 0.38
N LEU A 80 -0.74 8.05 0.61
CA LEU A 80 -0.21 7.40 1.78
C LEU A 80 0.98 6.53 1.36
N LEU A 81 2.14 6.78 1.95
CA LEU A 81 3.42 6.17 1.59
C LEU A 81 3.87 5.28 2.73
N THR A 82 4.42 4.11 2.40
CA THR A 82 5.11 3.26 3.36
C THR A 82 6.30 2.56 2.70
N THR A 83 7.33 2.25 3.49
CA THR A 83 8.44 1.41 3.09
C THR A 83 8.35 0.08 3.81
N VAL A 84 8.61 -1.00 3.08
CA VAL A 84 8.76 -2.34 3.65
C VAL A 84 10.04 -3.01 3.15
N PRO A 85 10.63 -3.92 3.93
CA PRO A 85 11.71 -4.77 3.44
C PRO A 85 11.28 -5.51 2.17
N GLU A 86 12.18 -5.57 1.18
CA GLU A 86 11.90 -6.25 -0.09
C GLU A 86 11.64 -7.74 0.12
N ALA A 87 12.31 -8.39 1.09
CA ALA A 87 12.10 -9.80 1.40
C ALA A 87 10.67 -10.08 1.87
N ASP A 88 10.09 -9.21 2.69
CA ASP A 88 8.70 -9.30 3.14
C ASP A 88 7.73 -9.08 1.98
N PHE A 89 8.03 -8.13 1.09
CA PHE A 89 7.22 -7.91 -0.11
C PHE A 89 7.24 -9.10 -1.06
N GLU A 90 8.42 -9.65 -1.34
CA GLU A 90 8.56 -10.85 -2.18
C GLU A 90 7.95 -12.09 -1.51
N ARG A 91 7.94 -12.17 -0.18
CA ARG A 91 7.17 -13.19 0.54
C ARG A 91 5.67 -13.03 0.29
N MET A 92 5.11 -11.82 0.40
CA MET A 92 3.69 -11.58 0.05
C MET A 92 3.37 -12.00 -1.38
N ARG A 93 4.29 -11.74 -2.32
CA ARG A 93 4.13 -12.15 -3.72
C ARG A 93 4.12 -13.67 -3.90
N ARG A 94 5.08 -14.38 -3.31
CA ARG A 94 5.17 -15.84 -3.38
C ARG A 94 3.94 -16.53 -2.79
N LEU A 95 3.33 -15.92 -1.77
CA LEU A 95 2.09 -16.41 -1.15
C LEU A 95 0.82 -16.01 -1.93
N GLY A 96 0.93 -15.30 -3.05
CA GLY A 96 -0.22 -14.80 -3.82
C GLY A 96 -0.99 -13.66 -3.14
N LEU A 97 -0.45 -13.09 -2.05
CA LEU A 97 -1.08 -12.01 -1.28
C LEU A 97 -0.80 -10.62 -1.85
N ALA A 98 0.23 -10.49 -2.70
CA ALA A 98 0.52 -9.30 -3.49
C ALA A 98 0.72 -9.67 -4.96
N ARG A 99 -0.05 -9.07 -5.86
CA ARG A 99 0.06 -9.33 -7.31
C ARG A 99 0.11 -8.04 -8.11
N ALA A 100 1.00 -8.02 -9.09
CA ALA A 100 1.05 -6.97 -10.07
C ALA A 100 0.04 -7.28 -11.18
N VAL A 101 -0.88 -6.35 -11.44
CA VAL A 101 -1.82 -6.43 -12.55
C VAL A 101 -1.63 -5.23 -13.48
N PRO A 102 -1.88 -5.38 -14.79
CA PRO A 102 -1.93 -4.24 -15.70
C PRO A 102 -2.92 -3.20 -15.16
N PHE A 103 -2.53 -1.94 -15.22
CA PHE A 103 -3.44 -0.85 -14.91
C PHE A 103 -4.25 -0.52 -16.16
N ASP A 104 -5.52 -0.92 -16.16
CA ASP A 104 -6.46 -0.52 -17.19
C ASP A 104 -7.02 0.87 -16.86
N ALA A 105 -6.42 1.89 -17.45
CA ALA A 105 -7.03 3.20 -17.53
C ALA A 105 -7.76 3.32 -18.86
N ALA A 106 -9.07 3.10 -18.82
CA ALA A 106 -9.99 3.36 -19.93
C ALA A 106 -9.78 4.74 -20.59
N ASP A 107 -9.23 5.73 -19.86
CA ASP A 107 -9.09 7.11 -20.35
C ASP A 107 -7.65 7.60 -20.59
N ARG A 108 -6.59 6.81 -20.32
CA ARG A 108 -5.19 7.29 -20.41
C ARG A 108 -4.23 6.27 -21.04
N PRO A 109 -3.94 6.39 -22.35
CA PRO A 109 -3.07 5.47 -23.09
C PRO A 109 -1.69 5.28 -22.44
N GLU A 110 -1.11 6.35 -21.89
CA GLU A 110 0.21 6.36 -21.26
C GLU A 110 0.33 5.50 -20.00
N LEU A 111 -0.81 5.03 -19.46
CA LEU A 111 -0.85 4.23 -18.24
C LEU A 111 -1.12 2.75 -18.48
N ARG A 112 -1.47 2.36 -19.72
CA ARG A 112 -1.86 0.98 -20.08
C ARG A 112 -0.76 -0.06 -19.84
N LEU A 113 0.51 0.36 -19.90
CA LEU A 113 1.67 -0.50 -19.67
C LEU A 113 2.13 -0.52 -18.21
N ARG A 114 1.50 0.29 -17.34
CA ARG A 114 1.90 0.39 -15.94
C ARG A 114 1.26 -0.70 -15.13
N ARG A 115 1.94 -1.09 -14.06
CA ARG A 115 1.46 -2.14 -13.15
C ARG A 115 0.98 -1.50 -11.85
N GLN A 116 -0.23 -1.87 -11.46
CA GLN A 116 -0.71 -1.64 -10.11
C GLN A 116 -0.53 -2.91 -9.27
N TRP A 117 -0.28 -2.74 -7.99
CA TRP A 117 -0.19 -3.83 -7.04
C TRP A 117 -1.50 -3.97 -6.30
N ILE A 118 -2.10 -5.15 -6.39
CA ILE A 118 -3.23 -5.54 -5.55
C ILE A 118 -2.65 -6.31 -4.38
N VAL A 119 -2.96 -5.87 -3.17
CA VAL A 119 -2.64 -6.58 -1.92
C VAL A 119 -3.95 -7.06 -1.31
N GLU A 120 -4.08 -8.37 -1.13
CA GLU A 120 -5.26 -9.03 -0.57
C GLU A 120 -5.28 -8.86 0.98
N PRO A 121 -6.41 -9.12 1.67
CA PRO A 121 -6.54 -8.85 3.12
C PRO A 121 -5.40 -9.42 3.98
N GLY A 122 -5.00 -10.69 3.78
CA GLY A 122 -3.87 -11.29 4.50
C GLY A 122 -2.51 -10.65 4.14
N GLY A 123 -2.38 -10.08 2.95
CA GLY A 123 -1.22 -9.28 2.57
C GLY A 123 -1.17 -7.93 3.29
N ILE A 124 -2.32 -7.31 3.55
CA ILE A 124 -2.39 -6.07 4.34
C ILE A 124 -1.97 -6.31 5.79
N GLU A 125 -2.32 -7.45 6.37
CA GLU A 125 -1.86 -7.81 7.71
C GLU A 125 -0.34 -7.96 7.78
N LEU A 126 0.27 -8.64 6.80
CA LEU A 126 1.72 -8.77 6.70
C LEU A 126 2.38 -7.39 6.44
N LEU A 127 1.79 -6.60 5.56
CA LEU A 127 2.24 -5.25 5.24
C LEU A 127 2.27 -4.36 6.48
N ASN A 128 1.20 -4.31 7.27
CA ASN A 128 1.13 -3.49 8.47
C ASN A 128 2.20 -3.87 9.51
N ARG A 129 2.59 -5.16 9.57
CA ARG A 129 3.65 -5.63 10.48
C ARG A 129 5.05 -5.27 9.99
N ALA A 130 5.25 -5.26 8.67
CA ALA A 130 6.53 -4.97 8.03
C ALA A 130 6.75 -3.48 7.72
N ALA A 131 5.68 -2.67 7.72
CA ALA A 131 5.70 -1.24 7.48
C ALA A 131 6.55 -0.52 8.53
N GLU A 132 7.54 0.23 8.08
CA GLU A 132 8.38 1.03 8.99
C GLU A 132 7.64 2.26 9.51
N ASP A 133 6.91 2.93 8.62
CA ASP A 133 6.16 4.14 8.90
C ASP A 133 5.09 4.36 7.81
N TRP A 134 4.05 5.12 8.16
CA TRP A 134 2.99 5.56 7.26
C TRP A 134 3.02 7.08 7.15
N ARG A 135 3.36 7.59 5.95
CA ARG A 135 3.47 9.04 5.70
C ARG A 135 2.41 9.53 4.75
N MET A 136 1.73 10.61 5.10
CA MET A 136 0.76 11.25 4.22
C MET A 136 1.39 12.40 3.44
N VAL A 137 1.10 12.46 2.14
CA VAL A 137 1.32 13.65 1.30
C VAL A 137 -0.02 14.16 0.82
N ARG A 138 -0.44 15.34 1.31
CA ARG A 138 -1.66 16.01 0.83
C ARG A 138 -1.46 16.45 -0.62
N MET A 139 -2.47 16.22 -1.45
CA MET A 139 -2.47 16.71 -2.83
C MET A 139 -3.29 18.00 -2.89
N ARG A 140 -2.69 19.06 -3.46
CA ARG A 140 -3.47 20.25 -3.84
C ARG A 140 -4.45 19.82 -4.94
N ARG A 141 -5.69 20.30 -4.86
CA ARG A 141 -6.69 20.11 -5.92
C ARG A 141 -6.21 20.74 -7.22
#